data_AF-A0A8S3A1P9-F1
#
_entry.id   AF-A0A8S3A1P9-F1
#
_cell.length_a   1.000
_cell.length_b   1.000
_cell.length_c   1.000
_cell.angle_alpha   90.00
_cell.angle_beta   90.00
_cell.angle_gamma   90.00
#
_symmetry.space_group_name_H-M   'P 1'
#
loop_
_entity.id
_entity.type
_entity.pdbx_description
1 polymer ?
#
loop_
_entity_poly.entity_id
_entity_poly.type
_entity_poly.pdbx_seq_one_letter_code
_entity_poly.pdbx_strand_id
1 'polypeptide(L)' 'ALSVAFIPSHLAATYTLGQNTALVLDIGYKEAQIMPIAERLPLPMRFDSLSYAGQAIHK' A
#
# COMPACT_ATOMS: atom_id res chain seq x y z
N ALA A 1 8.77 -3.53 28.59
CA ALA A 1 7.33 -3.38 28.29
C ALA A 1 7.11 -3.81 26.84
N LEU A 2 6.05 -4.56 26.54
CA LEU A 2 5.68 -4.92 25.17
C LEU A 2 4.87 -3.77 24.55
N SER A 3 5.17 -3.39 23.31
CA SER A 3 4.41 -2.42 22.53
C SER A 3 4.11 -2.96 21.14
N VAL A 4 3.01 -2.48 20.56
CA VAL A 4 2.57 -2.80 19.19
C VAL A 4 2.41 -1.48 18.43
N ALA A 5 2.92 -1.43 17.20
CA ALA A 5 2.75 -0.30 16.29
C ALA A 5 1.96 -0.73 15.06
N PHE A 6 0.97 0.07 14.67
CA PHE A 6 0.22 -0.12 13.44
C PHE A 6 0.80 0.78 12.36
N ILE A 7 1.11 0.19 11.21
CA ILE A 7 1.69 0.89 10.06
C ILE A 7 0.85 0.53 8.83
N PRO A 8 0.47 1.49 7.98
CA PRO A 8 -0.14 1.20 6.68
C PRO A 8 0.78 0.30 5.83
N SER A 9 0.21 -0.74 5.20
CA SER A 9 0.97 -1.71 4.36
C SER A 9 1.82 -1.01 3.29
N HIS A 10 1.25 0.00 2.64
CA HIS A 10 1.90 0.81 1.62
C HIS A 10 3.19 1.50 2.12
N LEU A 11 3.19 2.01 3.36
CA LEU A 11 4.38 2.62 3.95
C LEU A 11 5.41 1.55 4.31
N ALA A 12 4.98 0.37 4.78
CA ALA A 12 5.87 -0.74 5.08
C ALA A 12 6.66 -1.17 3.82
N ALA A 13 6.01 -1.19 2.65
CA ALA A 13 6.66 -1.49 1.37
C ALA A 13 7.77 -0.48 1.00
N THR A 14 7.57 0.81 1.26
CA THR A 14 8.60 1.83 0.97
C THR A 14 9.73 1.86 1.98
N TYR A 15 9.44 1.59 3.26
CA TYR A 15 10.44 1.59 4.33
C TYR A 15 11.50 0.50 4.13
N THR A 16 11.10 -0.69 3.70
CA THR A 16 12.04 -1.80 3.44
C THR A 16 12.94 -1.53 2.23
N LEU A 17 12.49 -0.72 1.28
CA LEU A 17 13.23 -0.33 0.07
C LEU A 17 14.08 0.93 0.25
N GLY A 18 14.00 1.60 1.41
CA GLY A 18 14.70 2.86 1.67
C GLY A 18 14.24 4.02 0.77
N GLN A 19 13.04 3.92 0.19
CA GLN A 19 12.50 4.94 -0.72
C GLN A 19 11.62 5.93 0.03
N ASN A 20 11.83 7.22 -0.22
CA ASN A 20 11.04 8.29 0.43
C ASN A 20 9.86 8.75 -0.42
N THR A 21 9.91 8.48 -1.73
CA THR A 21 8.89 8.85 -2.70
C THR A 21 8.69 7.68 -3.64
N ALA A 22 7.44 7.23 -3.81
CA ALA A 22 7.09 6.09 -4.63
C ALA A 22 5.61 6.13 -5.02
N LEU A 23 5.24 5.41 -6.08
CA LEU A 23 3.86 5.01 -6.33
C LEU A 23 3.75 3.53 -5.97
N VAL A 24 3.02 3.21 -4.90
CA VAL A 24 2.82 1.83 -4.47
C VAL A 24 1.54 1.30 -5.11
N LEU A 25 1.67 0.20 -5.86
CA LEU A 25 0.56 -0.61 -6.35
C LEU A 25 0.48 -1.88 -5.50
N ASP A 26 -0.48 -1.94 -4.58
CA ASP A 26 -0.72 -3.08 -3.71
C ASP A 26 -1.84 -3.94 -4.31
N ILE A 27 -1.50 -5.11 -4.85
CA ILE A 27 -2.46 -6.04 -5.47
C ILE A 27 -2.72 -7.19 -4.50
N GLY A 28 -3.83 -7.11 -3.79
CA GLY A 28 -4.28 -8.14 -2.87
C GLY A 28 -5.09 -9.24 -3.55
N TYR A 29 -5.76 -10.04 -2.73
CA TYR A 29 -6.65 -11.07 -3.23
C TYR A 29 -8.00 -10.50 -3.68
N LYS A 30 -8.64 -9.64 -2.88
CA LYS A 30 -9.98 -9.11 -3.17
C LYS A 30 -9.97 -7.74 -3.87
N GLU A 31 -8.94 -6.95 -3.64
CA GLU A 31 -8.83 -5.58 -4.12
C GLU A 31 -7.39 -5.25 -4.52
N ALA A 32 -7.24 -4.27 -5.40
CA ALA A 32 -5.98 -3.66 -5.76
C ALA A 32 -6.05 -2.16 -5.44
N GLN A 33 -4.98 -1.60 -4.90
CA GLN A 33 -4.92 -0.22 -4.43
C GLN A 33 -3.69 0.49 -4.97
N ILE A 34 -3.84 1.79 -5.27
CA ILE A 34 -2.73 2.66 -5.64
C ILE A 34 -2.58 3.75 -4.58
N MET A 35 -1.38 3.87 -4.02
CA MET A 35 -1.02 4.87 -3.02
C MET A 35 0.24 5.64 -3.44
N PRO A 36 0.11 6.93 -3.80
CA PRO A 36 1.26 7.79 -3.93
C PRO A 36 1.84 8.13 -2.55
N ILE A 37 3.16 7.98 -2.41
CA ILE A 37 3.92 8.37 -1.23
C ILE A 37 4.91 9.45 -1.66
N ALA A 38 4.93 10.57 -0.94
CA ALA A 38 5.90 11.64 -1.12
C ALA A 38 6.48 12.03 0.23
N GLU A 39 7.81 12.15 0.31
CA GLU A 39 8.50 12.55 1.55
C GLU A 39 8.12 11.68 2.77
N ARG A 40 7.92 10.38 2.54
CA ARG A 40 7.46 9.37 3.53
C ARG A 40 6.03 9.55 4.03
N LEU A 41 5.25 10.41 3.40
CA LEU A 41 3.84 10.65 3.71
C LEU A 41 2.95 10.07 2.61
N PRO A 42 1.88 9.32 2.96
CA PRO A 42 0.88 8.94 1.99
C PRO A 42 0.09 10.18 1.52
N LEU A 43 -0.32 10.20 0.26
CA LEU A 43 -1.13 11.27 -0.33
C LEU A 43 -2.58 10.77 -0.57
N PRO A 44 -3.43 10.69 0.47
CA PRO A 44 -4.73 10.02 0.41
C PRO A 44 -5.75 10.67 -0.54
N MET A 45 -5.61 11.95 -0.88
CA MET A 45 -6.47 12.60 -1.90
C MET A 45 -6.28 12.02 -3.31
N ARG A 46 -5.28 11.15 -3.50
CA ARG A 46 -4.97 10.48 -4.76
C ARG A 46 -4.97 8.95 -4.63
N PHE A 47 -5.63 8.45 -3.59
CA PHE A 47 -5.89 7.03 -3.42
C PHE A 47 -6.95 6.59 -4.43
N ASP A 48 -6.68 5.47 -5.10
CA ASP A 48 -7.66 4.80 -5.94
C ASP A 48 -7.64 3.31 -5.62
N SER A 49 -8.82 2.68 -5.68
CA SER A 49 -8.99 1.27 -5.41
C SER A 49 -9.90 0.60 -6.42
N LEU A 50 -9.51 -0.62 -6.79
CA LEU A 50 -10.26 -1.50 -7.66
C LEU A 50 -10.70 -2.70 -6.84
N SER A 51 -12.00 -3.01 -6.83
CA SER A 51 -12.55 -4.23 -6.22
C SER A 51 -12.31 -5.49 -7.07
N TYR A 52 -11.21 -5.50 -7.84
CA TYR A 52 -10.83 -6.56 -8.77
C TYR A 52 -9.34 -6.84 -8.62
N ALA A 53 -8.98 -8.07 -8.25
CA ALA A 53 -7.60 -8.48 -8.02
C ALA A 53 -7.44 -10.01 -8.14
N GLY A 54 -6.62 -10.65 -7.29
CA GLY A 54 -6.29 -12.07 -7.39
C GLY A 54 -7.51 -13.03 -7.40
N GLN A 55 -8.62 -12.67 -6.75
CA GLN A 55 -9.86 -13.46 -6.73
C GLN A 55 -10.41 -13.69 -8.12
N ALA A 56 -10.23 -12.75 -9.04
CA ALA A 56 -10.77 -12.86 -10.37
C ALA A 56 -10.05 -13.89 -11.25
N ILE A 57 -8.85 -14.31 -10.86
CA ILE A 57 -8.04 -15.31 -11.57
C ILE A 57 -7.87 -16.61 -10.77
N HIS A 58 -8.46 -16.69 -9.58
CA HIS A 58 -8.42 -17.88 -8.73
C HIS A 58 -9.44 -18.90 -9.25
N LYS A 59 -8.96 -20.10 -9.59
CA LYS A 59 -9.79 -21.24 -10.00
C LYS A 59 -10.12 -22.15 -8.82
#